data_AF-A0A6A6W6I7-F1
#
_entry.id   AF-A0A6A6W6I7-F1
#
_cell.length_a   1.000
_cell.length_b   1.000
_cell.length_c   1.000
_cell.angle_alpha   90.00
_cell.angle_beta   90.00
_cell.angle_gamma   90.00
#
_symmetry.space_group_name_H-M   'P 1'
#
loop_
_entity.id
_entity.type
_entity.pdbx_description
1 polymer ?
#
loop_
_entity_poly.entity_id
_entity_poly.type
_entity_poly.pdbx_seq_one_letter_code
_entity_poly.pdbx_strand_id
1 'polypeptide(L)'
;ETPNCAICNAPGTPECPCEADRLKIAVEQAQRRALDPRLAEIRSWVIDHAREAVLIRHQQMTKVRNTAHTTYLSSLPYYSIYMQYSGNPPLHPVAVQQLQHQIREAHAELKRGIDADWRASIQRYPEVLDYFFSLVELRLPNHPLGSMEPPPFGA
;
A
#
# COMPACT_ATOMS: atom_id res chain seq x y z
N GLU A 1 -14.48 -33.05 -46.54
CA GLU A 1 -13.26 -32.33 -46.95
C GLU A 1 -12.79 -31.48 -45.78
N THR A 2 -11.48 -31.40 -45.52
CA THR A 2 -10.92 -30.48 -44.51
C THR A 2 -10.83 -29.08 -45.12
N PRO A 3 -11.26 -28.02 -44.40
CA PRO A 3 -11.17 -26.67 -44.93
C PRO A 3 -9.70 -26.28 -45.18
N ASN A 4 -9.49 -25.41 -46.17
CA ASN A 4 -8.21 -24.72 -46.31
C ASN A 4 -7.99 -23.82 -45.09
N CYS A 5 -6.74 -23.54 -44.76
CA CYS A 5 -6.41 -22.62 -43.69
C CYS A 5 -7.03 -21.24 -43.95
N ALA A 6 -7.79 -20.70 -42.99
CA ALA A 6 -8.49 -19.41 -43.10
C ALA A 6 -7.55 -18.19 -43.16
N ILE A 7 -6.24 -18.39 -42.98
CA ILE A 7 -5.22 -17.34 -42.93
C ILE A 7 -4.37 -17.29 -44.20
N CYS A 8 -3.86 -18.45 -44.63
CA CYS A 8 -2.96 -18.56 -45.78
C CYS A 8 -3.58 -19.30 -46.98
N ASN A 9 -4.80 -19.83 -46.84
CA ASN A 9 -5.53 -20.60 -47.84
C ASN A 9 -4.81 -21.87 -48.33
N ALA A 10 -3.81 -22.35 -47.60
CA ALA A 10 -3.16 -23.63 -47.88
C ALA A 10 -4.15 -24.79 -47.63
N PRO A 11 -4.02 -25.91 -48.37
CA PRO A 11 -4.83 -27.10 -48.14
C PRO A 11 -4.75 -27.56 -46.69
N GLY A 12 -5.86 -28.10 -46.16
CA GLY A 12 -6.00 -28.58 -44.78
C GLY A 12 -4.98 -29.68 -44.46
N THR A 13 -3.77 -29.25 -44.12
CA THR A 13 -2.64 -30.11 -43.74
C THR A 13 -2.42 -29.96 -42.23
N PRO A 14 -2.05 -31.03 -41.51
CA PRO A 14 -1.95 -31.02 -40.04
C PRO A 14 -0.91 -30.04 -39.46
N GLU A 15 -0.04 -29.49 -40.31
CA GLU A 15 1.17 -28.77 -39.90
C GLU A 15 1.07 -27.24 -40.05
N CYS A 16 -0.07 -26.68 -40.46
CA CYS A 16 -0.21 -25.24 -40.65
C CYS A 16 -0.41 -24.51 -39.29
N PRO A 17 0.52 -23.65 -38.84
CA PRO A 17 0.43 -23.02 -37.53
C PRO A 17 -0.45 -21.75 -37.50
N CYS A 18 -0.87 -21.24 -38.67
CA CYS A 18 -1.41 -19.88 -38.80
C CYS A 18 -2.67 -19.61 -37.96
N GLU A 19 -3.59 -20.56 -37.89
CA GLU A 19 -4.83 -20.41 -37.11
C GLU A 19 -4.56 -20.49 -35.60
N ALA A 20 -3.68 -21.39 -35.19
CA ALA A 20 -3.27 -21.52 -33.80
C ALA A 20 -2.54 -20.25 -33.32
N ASP A 21 -1.67 -19.68 -34.14
CA ASP A 21 -0.97 -18.44 -33.80
C ASP A 21 -1.92 -17.24 -33.76
N ARG A 22 -2.88 -17.16 -34.69
CA ARG A 22 -3.90 -16.11 -34.65
C ARG A 22 -4.81 -16.25 -33.42
N LEU A 23 -5.14 -17.48 -33.00
CA LEU A 23 -5.88 -17.72 -31.77
C LEU A 23 -5.10 -17.25 -30.54
N LYS A 24 -3.80 -17.54 -30.44
CA LYS A 24 -2.95 -17.05 -29.33
C LYS A 24 -3.01 -15.53 -29.22
N ILE A 25 -2.83 -14.82 -30.34
CA ILE A 25 -2.91 -13.35 -30.38
C ILE A 25 -4.30 -12.87 -29.95
N ALA A 26 -5.37 -13.49 -30.45
CA ALA A 26 -6.73 -13.13 -30.10
C ALA A 26 -7.03 -13.32 -28.61
N VAL A 27 -6.51 -14.40 -28.00
CA VAL A 27 -6.61 -14.67 -26.57
C VAL A 27 -5.87 -13.61 -25.77
N GLU A 28 -4.62 -13.28 -26.12
CA GLU A 28 -3.85 -12.24 -25.43
C GLU A 28 -4.55 -10.88 -25.48
N GLN A 29 -5.09 -10.52 -26.64
CA GLN A 29 -5.84 -9.27 -26.80
C GLN A 29 -7.14 -9.26 -25.98
N ALA A 30 -7.88 -10.38 -25.97
CA ALA A 30 -9.09 -10.51 -25.16
C ALA A 30 -8.78 -10.46 -23.66
N GLN A 31 -7.71 -11.13 -23.23
CA GLN A 31 -7.24 -11.12 -21.85
C GLN A 31 -6.88 -9.71 -21.39
N ARG A 32 -6.10 -8.95 -22.17
CA ARG A 32 -5.76 -7.55 -21.83
C ARG A 32 -7.01 -6.69 -21.67
N ARG A 33 -7.93 -6.74 -22.65
CA ARG A 33 -9.17 -5.95 -22.60
C ARG A 33 -10.04 -6.31 -21.38
N ALA A 34 -10.11 -7.59 -21.02
CA ALA A 34 -10.96 -8.07 -19.94
C ALA A 34 -10.34 -7.91 -18.54
N LEU A 35 -9.04 -8.18 -18.40
CA LEU A 35 -8.37 -8.30 -17.10
C LEU A 35 -7.58 -7.05 -16.70
N ASP A 36 -6.99 -6.30 -17.63
CA ASP A 36 -6.13 -5.15 -17.26
C ASP A 36 -6.89 -4.09 -16.44
N PRO A 37 -8.14 -3.70 -16.80
CA PRO A 37 -8.90 -2.75 -15.98
C PRO A 37 -9.19 -3.28 -14.57
N ARG A 38 -9.44 -4.59 -14.44
CA ARG A 38 -9.71 -5.24 -13.15
C ARG A 38 -8.46 -5.29 -12.27
N LEU A 39 -7.31 -5.62 -12.86
CA LEU A 39 -6.04 -5.59 -12.18
C LEU A 39 -5.68 -4.17 -11.72
N ALA A 40 -5.97 -3.15 -12.53
CA ALA A 40 -5.77 -1.75 -12.16
C ALA A 40 -6.65 -1.35 -10.97
N GLU A 41 -7.93 -1.74 -10.96
CA GLU A 41 -8.86 -1.51 -9.86
C GLU A 41 -8.37 -2.18 -8.56
N ILE A 42 -7.99 -3.47 -8.64
CA ILE A 42 -7.41 -4.22 -7.51
C ILE A 42 -6.16 -3.51 -6.98
N ARG A 43 -5.24 -3.13 -7.87
CA ARG A 43 -4.00 -2.45 -7.49
C ARG A 43 -4.28 -1.13 -6.77
N SER A 44 -5.22 -0.33 -7.27
CA SER A 44 -5.61 0.93 -6.62
C SER A 44 -6.13 0.67 -5.21
N TRP A 45 -7.08 -0.27 -5.10
CA TRP A 45 -7.67 -0.64 -3.82
C TRP A 45 -6.59 -1.09 -2.81
N VAL A 46 -5.70 -2.00 -3.20
CA VAL A 46 -4.61 -2.48 -2.32
C VAL A 46 -3.70 -1.34 -1.89
N ILE A 47 -3.31 -0.45 -2.80
CA ILE A 47 -2.42 0.68 -2.49
C ILE A 47 -3.07 1.61 -1.46
N ASP A 48 -4.34 1.95 -1.65
CA ASP A 48 -5.04 2.88 -0.76
C ASP A 48 -5.16 2.32 0.65
N HIS A 49 -5.55 1.04 0.77
CA HIS A 49 -5.70 0.38 2.07
C HIS A 49 -4.35 0.12 2.76
N ALA A 50 -3.32 -0.25 2.00
CA ALA A 50 -1.96 -0.43 2.53
C ALA A 50 -1.41 0.89 3.10
N ARG A 51 -1.59 2.00 2.38
CA ARG A 51 -1.18 3.33 2.84
C ARG A 51 -1.91 3.73 4.11
N GLU A 52 -3.23 3.55 4.14
CA GLU A 52 -4.03 3.88 5.32
C GLU A 52 -3.60 3.05 6.55
N ALA A 53 -3.42 1.74 6.40
CA ALA A 53 -2.99 0.88 7.50
C ALA A 53 -1.62 1.28 8.08
N VAL A 54 -0.66 1.62 7.22
CA VAL A 54 0.67 2.10 7.63
C VAL A 54 0.56 3.45 8.35
N LEU A 55 -0.25 4.37 7.83
CA LEU A 55 -0.47 5.69 8.43
C LEU A 55 -1.12 5.59 9.82
N ILE A 56 -2.20 4.80 9.96
CA ILE A 56 -2.90 4.60 11.23
C ILE A 56 -1.92 4.09 12.30
N ARG A 57 -1.11 3.08 11.96
CA ARG A 57 -0.15 2.53 12.90
C ARG A 57 0.93 3.53 13.29
N HIS A 58 1.47 4.29 12.32
CA HIS A 58 2.44 5.34 12.61
C HIS A 58 1.86 6.44 13.52
N GLN A 59 0.62 6.86 13.28
CA GLN A 59 -0.07 7.83 14.13
C GLN A 59 -0.24 7.32 15.57
N GLN A 60 -0.53 6.04 15.77
CA GLN A 60 -0.59 5.43 17.10
C GLN A 60 0.78 5.50 17.81
N MET A 61 1.87 5.14 17.13
CA MET A 61 3.22 5.22 17.70
C MET A 61 3.61 6.67 18.04
N THR A 62 3.30 7.61 17.15
CA THR A 62 3.52 9.05 17.37
C THR A 62 2.76 9.54 18.60
N LYS A 63 1.48 9.13 18.78
CA LYS A 63 0.69 9.46 19.97
C LYS A 63 1.36 8.95 21.24
N VAL A 64 1.78 7.68 21.27
CA VAL A 64 2.46 7.09 22.43
C VAL A 64 3.74 7.86 22.78
N ARG A 65 4.57 8.19 21.77
CA ARG A 65 5.80 8.96 21.99
C ARG A 65 5.53 10.37 22.49
N ASN A 66 4.54 11.06 21.93
CA ASN A 66 4.17 12.39 22.38
C ASN A 66 3.72 12.38 23.84
N THR A 67 2.89 11.41 24.24
CA THR A 67 2.50 11.23 25.64
C THR A 67 3.71 11.00 26.53
N ALA A 68 4.59 10.06 26.19
CA ALA A 68 5.81 9.78 26.96
C ALA A 68 6.72 11.02 27.06
N HIS A 69 6.85 11.78 25.96
CA HIS A 69 7.62 13.01 25.92
C HIS A 69 7.05 14.10 26.83
N THR A 70 5.73 14.31 26.80
CA THR A 70 5.06 15.25 27.72
C THR A 70 5.24 14.83 29.17
N THR A 71 5.09 13.54 29.49
CA THR A 71 5.33 13.02 30.84
C THR A 71 6.78 13.24 31.28
N TYR A 72 7.75 12.97 30.40
CA TYR A 72 9.16 13.23 30.69
C TYR A 72 9.41 14.72 30.97
N LEU A 73 8.96 15.61 30.10
CA LEU A 73 9.12 17.05 30.31
C LEU A 73 8.49 17.50 31.63
N SER A 74 7.29 17.04 31.97
CA SER A 74 6.65 17.36 33.25
C SER A 74 7.42 16.87 34.48
N SER A 75 8.27 15.86 34.33
CA SER A 75 9.11 15.33 35.40
C SER A 75 10.42 16.11 35.58
N LEU A 76 10.80 16.97 34.63
CA LEU A 76 12.04 17.74 34.71
C LEU A 76 11.97 18.77 35.85
N PRO A 77 13.07 18.95 36.60
CA PRO A 77 13.16 19.98 37.61
C PRO A 77 12.83 21.37 37.05
N TYR A 78 12.01 22.13 37.76
CA TYR A 78 11.61 23.50 37.39
C TYR A 78 10.79 23.64 36.09
N TYR A 79 10.39 22.55 35.44
CA TYR A 79 9.64 22.62 34.18
C TYR A 79 8.27 23.28 34.33
N SER A 80 7.55 22.99 35.42
CA SER A 80 6.26 23.63 35.71
C SER A 80 6.39 25.15 35.84
N ILE A 81 7.42 25.62 36.56
CA ILE A 81 7.75 27.04 36.71
C ILE A 81 8.16 27.63 35.35
N TYR A 82 9.00 26.94 34.60
CA TYR A 82 9.41 27.36 33.26
C TYR A 82 8.21 27.60 32.33
N MET A 83 7.22 26.69 32.35
CA MET A 83 5.97 26.84 31.57
C MET A 83 5.07 27.96 32.09
N GLN A 84 4.94 28.11 33.41
CA GLN A 84 4.14 29.18 34.03
C GLN A 84 4.61 30.59 33.63
N TYR A 85 5.92 30.76 33.45
CA TYR A 85 6.54 32.03 33.06
C TYR A 85 6.86 32.10 31.56
N SER A 86 6.19 31.30 30.72
CA SER A 86 6.34 31.33 29.25
C SER A 86 7.80 31.22 28.78
N GLY A 87 8.62 30.43 29.49
CA GLY A 87 10.02 30.21 29.18
C GLY A 87 11.01 31.24 29.75
N ASN A 88 10.53 32.22 30.53
CA ASN A 88 11.39 33.21 31.21
C ASN A 88 11.18 33.19 32.74
N PRO A 89 11.47 32.06 33.43
CA PRO A 89 11.23 31.95 34.87
C PRO A 89 12.25 32.77 35.69
N PRO A 90 11.87 33.28 36.86
CA PRO A 90 12.75 34.00 37.78
C PRO A 90 13.66 33.02 38.54
N LEU A 91 14.48 32.25 37.81
CA LEU A 91 15.42 31.26 38.33
C LEU A 91 16.85 31.71 38.03
N HIS A 92 17.81 31.10 38.75
CA HIS A 92 19.23 31.36 38.49
C HIS A 92 19.59 31.01 37.04
N PRO A 93 20.36 31.83 36.30
CA PRO A 93 20.63 31.63 34.87
C PRO A 93 21.17 30.25 34.52
N VAL A 94 22.04 29.67 35.36
CA VAL A 94 22.60 28.33 35.17
C VAL A 94 21.51 27.25 35.19
N ALA A 95 20.54 27.34 36.11
CA ALA A 95 19.45 26.37 36.20
C ALA A 95 18.53 26.45 34.97
N VAL A 96 18.27 27.67 34.48
CA VAL A 96 17.50 27.89 33.25
C VAL A 96 18.21 27.31 32.04
N GLN A 97 19.52 27.55 31.90
CA GLN A 97 20.32 27.00 30.79
C GLN A 97 20.34 25.46 30.79
N GLN A 98 20.49 24.85 31.96
CA GLN A 98 20.45 23.38 32.11
C GLN A 98 19.09 22.81 31.72
N LEU A 99 18.00 23.38 32.23
CA LEU A 99 16.64 22.96 31.87
C LEU A 99 16.38 23.11 30.36
N GLN A 100 16.76 24.25 29.77
CA GLN A 100 16.61 24.48 28.33
C GLN A 100 17.42 23.48 27.51
N HIS A 101 18.61 23.09 27.96
CA HIS A 101 19.40 22.05 27.31
C HIS A 101 18.66 20.70 27.36
N GLN A 102 18.18 20.27 28.52
CA GLN A 102 17.41 19.04 28.67
C GLN A 102 16.14 19.02 27.79
N ILE A 103 15.41 20.15 27.73
CA ILE A 103 14.24 20.30 26.85
C ILE A 103 14.63 20.12 25.38
N ARG A 104 15.70 20.80 24.93
CA ARG A 104 16.19 20.68 23.54
C ARG A 104 16.61 19.26 23.19
N GLU A 105 17.33 18.59 24.08
CA GLU A 105 17.73 17.20 23.90
C GLU A 105 16.51 16.26 23.81
N ALA A 106 15.53 16.46 24.69
CA ALA A 106 14.29 15.68 24.68
C ALA A 106 13.50 15.86 23.38
N HIS A 107 13.44 17.08 22.84
CA HIS A 107 12.79 17.34 21.55
C HIS A 107 13.54 16.69 20.39
N ALA A 108 14.88 16.75 20.40
CA ALA A 108 15.70 16.09 19.40
C ALA A 108 15.51 14.56 19.43
N GLU A 109 15.41 13.97 20.62
CA GLU A 109 15.17 12.54 20.79
C GLU A 109 13.77 12.13 20.32
N LEU A 110 12.73 12.91 20.66
CA LEU A 110 11.37 12.68 20.15
C LEU A 110 11.36 12.67 18.61
N LYS A 111 12.01 13.65 17.98
CA LYS A 111 12.07 13.76 16.52
C LYS A 111 12.78 12.55 15.90
N ARG A 112 13.95 12.16 16.42
CA ARG A 112 14.68 10.98 15.95
C ARG A 112 13.83 9.71 16.09
N GLY A 113 13.11 9.59 17.20
CA GLY A 113 12.18 8.49 17.46
C GLY A 113 11.05 8.40 16.44
N ILE A 114 10.37 9.51 16.16
CA ILE A 114 9.32 9.58 15.15
C ILE A 114 9.87 9.23 13.76
N ASP A 115 11.05 9.73 13.40
CA ASP A 115 11.68 9.42 12.11
C ASP A 115 12.05 7.94 11.97
N ALA A 116 12.51 7.32 13.06
CA ALA A 116 12.82 5.89 13.10
C ALA A 116 11.55 5.05 12.95
N ASP A 117 10.48 5.40 13.66
CA ASP A 117 9.18 4.71 13.57
C ASP A 117 8.57 4.84 12.17
N TRP A 118 8.70 6.00 11.54
CA TRP A 118 8.26 6.21 10.16
C TRP A 118 9.02 5.31 9.18
N ARG A 119 10.35 5.26 9.29
CA ARG A 119 11.18 4.36 8.46
C ARG A 119 10.77 2.90 8.65
N ALA A 120 10.61 2.46 9.89
CA ALA A 120 10.18 1.10 10.19
C ALA A 120 8.76 0.81 9.67
N SER A 121 7.86 1.79 9.66
CA SER A 121 6.51 1.66 9.11
C SER A 121 6.52 1.43 7.59
N ILE A 122 7.36 2.18 6.86
CA ILE A 122 7.52 2.01 5.40
C ILE A 122 8.16 0.66 5.06
N GLN A 123 9.13 0.20 5.85
CA GLN A 123 9.79 -1.09 5.61
C GLN A 123 8.83 -2.28 5.64
N ARG A 124 7.64 -2.13 6.22
CA ARG A 124 6.60 -3.16 6.31
C ARG A 124 5.64 -3.18 5.13
N TYR A 125 5.86 -2.36 4.09
CA TYR A 125 5.00 -2.39 2.92
C TYR A 125 4.88 -3.77 2.27
N PRO A 126 5.94 -4.59 2.13
CA PRO A 126 5.81 -5.92 1.53
C PRO A 126 4.76 -6.78 2.23
N GLU A 127 4.83 -6.95 3.55
CA GLU A 127 3.89 -7.81 4.27
C GLU A 127 2.47 -7.22 4.31
N VAL A 128 2.36 -5.89 4.35
CA VAL A 128 1.05 -5.20 4.30
C VAL A 128 0.40 -5.38 2.93
N LEU A 129 1.17 -5.25 1.85
CA LEU A 129 0.67 -5.48 0.49
C LEU A 129 0.26 -6.93 0.30
N ASP A 130 1.07 -7.89 0.76
CA ASP A 130 0.74 -9.33 0.70
C ASP A 130 -0.58 -9.63 1.42
N TYR A 131 -0.79 -9.04 2.61
CA TYR A 131 -2.06 -9.16 3.33
C TYR A 131 -3.23 -8.64 2.49
N PHE A 132 -3.16 -7.42 1.96
CA PHE A 132 -4.29 -6.85 1.20
C PHE A 132 -4.52 -7.58 -0.14
N PHE A 133 -3.48 -8.05 -0.82
CA PHE A 133 -3.64 -8.91 -1.99
C PHE A 133 -4.30 -10.25 -1.63
N SER A 134 -4.04 -10.81 -0.45
CA SER A 134 -4.68 -12.06 0.00
C SER A 134 -6.20 -11.94 0.22
N LEU A 135 -6.71 -10.71 0.38
CA LEU A 135 -8.14 -10.44 0.53
C LEU A 135 -8.88 -10.37 -0.82
N VAL A 136 -8.16 -10.34 -1.94
CA VAL A 136 -8.75 -10.23 -3.27
C VAL A 136 -9.24 -11.61 -3.73
N GLU A 137 -10.55 -11.74 -3.94
CA GLU A 137 -11.14 -12.97 -4.47
C GLU A 137 -11.43 -12.87 -5.98
N LEU A 138 -10.96 -13.86 -6.75
CA LEU A 138 -11.35 -14.07 -8.15
C LEU A 138 -12.35 -15.23 -8.23
N ARG A 139 -13.54 -14.97 -8.78
CA ARG A 139 -14.56 -16.00 -9.00
C ARG A 139 -14.74 -16.27 -10.48
N LEU A 140 -14.55 -17.52 -10.87
CA LEU A 140 -14.81 -17.98 -12.23
C LEU A 140 -16.23 -18.57 -12.31
N PRO A 141 -16.93 -18.39 -13.44
CA PRO A 141 -18.21 -19.07 -13.67
C PRO A 141 -18.04 -20.59 -13.59
N ASN A 142 -18.91 -21.27 -12.85
CA ASN A 142 -18.91 -22.73 -12.72
C ASN A 142 -20.11 -23.35 -13.47
N HIS A 143 -20.26 -22.98 -14.74
CA HIS A 143 -21.35 -23.45 -15.58
C HIS A 143 -20.84 -24.46 -16.62
N PRO A 144 -21.52 -25.61 -16.81
CA PRO A 144 -21.18 -26.54 -17.89
C PRO A 144 -21.33 -25.86 -19.25
N LEU A 145 -20.49 -26.25 -20.22
CA LEU A 145 -20.32 -25.62 -21.54
C LEU A 145 -21.63 -25.42 -22.36
N GLY A 146 -22.74 -26.08 -21.99
CA GLY A 146 -24.05 -25.98 -22.65
C GLY A 146 -25.13 -25.19 -21.89
N SER A 147 -24.85 -24.64 -20.70
CA SER A 147 -25.83 -23.84 -19.95
C SER A 147 -25.58 -22.33 -20.04
N MET A 148 -24.65 -21.89 -20.89
CA MET A 148 -24.38 -20.48 -21.12
C MET A 148 -25.31 -19.97 -22.23
N GLU A 149 -25.94 -18.83 -22.00
CA GLU A 149 -26.73 -18.13 -23.01
C GLU A 149 -25.83 -17.83 -24.23
N PRO A 150 -26.30 -18.08 -25.47
CA PRO A 150 -25.47 -17.87 -26.65
C PRO A 150 -25.01 -16.42 -26.74
N PRO A 151 -23.73 -16.16 -27.06
CA PRO A 151 -23.25 -14.80 -27.20
C PRO A 151 -24.01 -14.10 -28.33
N PRO A 152 -24.27 -12.78 -28.21
CA PRO A 152 -25.11 -12.02 -29.14
C PRO A 152 -24.56 -11.91 -30.58
N PHE A 153 -23.39 -12.50 -30.84
CA PHE A 153 -22.72 -12.52 -32.15
C PHE A 153 -22.96 -13.82 -32.92
N GLY A 154 -23.80 -14.72 -32.41
CA GLY A 154 -24.24 -15.95 -33.08
C GLY A 154 -25.72 -15.90 -33.44
N ALA A 155 -26.07 -15.10 -34.46
CA ALA A 155 -27.31 -15.21 -35.22
C ALA A 155 -26.97 -15.34 -36.71
#